data_AF-A0A2V8M3Q5-F1
#
_entry.id   AF-A0A2V8M3Q5-F1
#
_cell.length_a   1.000
_cell.length_b   1.000
_cell.length_c   1.000
_cell.angle_alpha   90.00
_cell.angle_beta   90.00
_cell.angle_gamma   90.00
#
_symmetry.space_group_name_H-M   'P 1'
#
loop_
_entity.id
_entity.type
_entity.pdbx_description
1 polymer ?
#
loop_
_entity_poly.entity_id
_entity_poly.type
_entity_poly.pdbx_seq_one_letter_code
_entity_poly.pdbx_strand_id
1 'polypeptide(L)'
;MNLPPGATTVRVQVPENAAISAAGRAQGIAFNFGKGRAVVFGEAAMLSAQVTGPNGMKFGMNRPGIDNRQLALNIMHWLSGLLK
;
A
#
# COMPACT_ATOMS: atom_id res chain seq x y z
N MET A 1 -28.97 -1.72 -11.46
CA MET A 1 -29.27 -0.28 -11.33
C MET A 1 -29.64 0.21 -12.72
N ASN A 2 -30.86 0.70 -12.93
CA ASN A 2 -31.33 1.14 -14.25
C ASN A 2 -30.88 2.59 -14.48
N LEU A 3 -30.18 2.84 -15.58
CA LEU A 3 -29.71 4.18 -15.95
C LEU A 3 -30.89 5.03 -16.49
N PRO A 4 -30.91 6.34 -16.24
CA PRO A 4 -31.96 7.23 -16.71
C PRO A 4 -32.00 7.36 -18.25
N PRO A 5 -33.15 7.72 -18.85
CA PRO A 5 -33.30 7.90 -20.30
C PRO A 5 -32.29 8.92 -20.84
N GLY A 6 -31.54 8.55 -21.88
CA GLY A 6 -30.50 9.39 -22.49
C GLY A 6 -29.09 9.19 -21.91
N ALA A 7 -28.93 8.38 -20.87
CA ALA A 7 -27.61 7.99 -20.38
C ALA A 7 -26.91 7.05 -21.37
N THR A 8 -25.77 7.46 -21.89
CA THR A 8 -24.87 6.59 -22.65
C THR A 8 -23.78 6.08 -21.72
N THR A 9 -23.60 4.78 -21.66
CA THR A 9 -22.46 4.18 -20.96
C THR A 9 -21.17 4.54 -21.68
N VAL A 10 -20.40 5.48 -21.13
CA VAL A 10 -19.03 5.73 -21.58
C VAL A 10 -18.13 4.72 -20.87
N ARG A 11 -17.70 3.67 -21.60
CA ARG A 11 -16.57 2.86 -21.13
C ARG A 11 -15.30 3.65 -21.38
N VAL A 12 -14.77 4.27 -20.32
CA VAL A 12 -13.42 4.83 -20.36
C VAL A 12 -12.45 3.66 -20.44
N GLN A 13 -11.98 3.34 -21.65
CA GLN A 13 -10.81 2.48 -21.82
C GLN A 13 -9.58 3.30 -21.43
N VAL A 14 -9.20 3.22 -20.16
CA VAL A 14 -7.83 3.59 -19.76
C VAL A 14 -6.91 2.58 -20.46
N PRO A 15 -5.92 3.01 -21.28
CA PRO A 15 -4.97 2.08 -21.87
C PRO A 15 -4.30 1.32 -20.73
N GLU A 16 -4.51 0.01 -20.72
CA GLU A 16 -4.18 -0.89 -19.61
C GLU A 16 -2.68 -0.91 -19.27
N ASN A 17 -1.81 -0.44 -20.17
CA ASN A 17 -0.39 -0.80 -20.19
C ASN A 17 0.63 0.32 -20.39
N ALA A 18 0.29 1.59 -20.14
CA ALA A 18 1.38 2.49 -19.77
C ALA A 18 1.65 2.26 -18.28
N ALA A 19 2.38 1.19 -17.94
CA ALA A 19 2.94 1.05 -16.60
C ALA A 19 3.86 2.25 -16.36
N ILE A 20 3.32 3.30 -15.74
CA ILE A 20 4.09 4.49 -15.42
C ILE A 20 4.96 4.11 -14.24
N SER A 21 6.28 4.26 -14.41
CA SER A 21 7.21 4.02 -13.32
C SER A 21 6.79 4.80 -12.08
N ALA A 22 6.69 4.12 -10.94
CA ALA A 22 6.52 4.74 -9.64
C ALA A 22 7.86 5.21 -9.05
N ALA A 23 8.97 5.07 -9.78
CA ALA A 23 10.27 5.55 -9.33
C ALA A 23 10.21 7.04 -8.98
N GLY A 24 10.79 7.40 -7.84
CA GLY A 24 10.76 8.76 -7.30
C GLY A 24 9.48 9.14 -6.54
N ARG A 25 8.46 8.25 -6.48
CA ARG A 25 7.28 8.45 -5.62
C ARG A 25 7.50 7.86 -4.23
N ALA A 26 6.80 8.40 -3.24
CA ALA A 26 6.79 7.87 -1.88
C ALA A 26 5.61 6.90 -1.67
N GLN A 27 5.88 5.73 -1.09
CA GLN A 27 4.85 4.72 -0.73
C GLN A 27 4.27 4.97 0.68
N GLY A 28 5.00 5.72 1.51
CA GLY A 28 4.59 6.11 2.84
C GLY A 28 5.35 7.34 3.33
N ILE A 29 4.82 7.96 4.38
CA ILE A 29 5.38 9.15 5.04
C ILE A 29 5.40 8.93 6.55
N ALA A 30 6.49 9.35 7.19
CA ALA A 30 6.63 9.35 8.64
C ALA A 30 6.91 10.79 9.12
N PHE A 31 6.20 11.24 10.15
CA PHE A 31 6.32 12.61 10.66
C PHE A 31 5.89 12.72 12.12
N ASN A 32 6.31 13.80 12.78
CA ASN A 32 5.84 14.13 14.12
C ASN A 32 4.51 14.88 14.04
N PHE A 33 3.59 14.60 14.96
CA PHE A 33 2.34 15.34 15.13
C PHE A 33 2.16 15.71 16.60
N GLY A 34 2.33 17.00 16.91
CA GLY A 34 2.45 17.47 18.29
C GLY A 34 3.61 16.78 19.01
N LYS A 35 3.32 16.10 20.12
CA LYS A 35 4.30 15.29 20.89
C LYS A 35 4.43 13.85 20.41
N GLY A 36 3.60 13.43 19.45
CA GLY A 36 3.52 12.05 18.95
C GLY A 36 4.19 11.86 17.59
N ARG A 37 4.17 10.62 17.14
CA ARG A 37 4.72 10.16 15.85
C ARG A 37 3.61 9.51 15.04
N ALA A 38 3.60 9.75 13.73
CA ALA A 38 2.64 9.19 12.80
C ALA A 38 3.34 8.63 11.57
N VAL A 39 2.82 7.51 11.06
CA VAL A 39 3.26 6.89 9.81
C VAL A 39 2.03 6.55 8.97
N VAL A 40 2.03 6.93 7.70
CA VAL A 40 0.91 6.71 6.76
C VAL A 40 1.45 6.00 5.52
N PHE A 41 0.75 4.98 5.05
CA PHE A 41 1.08 4.22 3.83
C PHE A 41 -0.08 4.22 2.85
N GLY A 42 0.24 4.23 1.54
CA GLY A 42 -0.75 4.10 0.47
C GLY A 42 -1.22 2.66 0.22
N GLU A 43 -0.56 1.67 0.81
CA GLU A 43 -0.91 0.25 0.69
C GLU A 43 -0.79 -0.46 2.05
N ALA A 44 -1.92 -0.93 2.56
CA ALA A 44 -1.98 -1.60 3.86
C ALA A 44 -1.49 -3.07 3.78
N ALA A 45 -1.70 -3.74 2.65
CA ALA A 45 -1.35 -5.15 2.47
C ALA A 45 0.17 -5.39 2.58
N MET A 46 1.01 -4.37 2.36
CA MET A 46 2.46 -4.46 2.57
C MET A 46 2.83 -4.82 4.02
N LEU A 47 2.04 -4.36 5.00
CA LEU A 47 2.27 -4.55 6.43
C LEU A 47 1.52 -5.77 7.00
N SER A 48 1.17 -6.74 6.16
CA SER A 48 0.38 -7.92 6.54
C SER A 48 1.08 -9.23 6.18
N ALA A 49 0.77 -10.33 6.88
CA ALA A 49 1.29 -11.67 6.56
C ALA A 49 0.30 -12.46 5.71
N GLN A 50 0.07 -12.03 4.46
CA GLN A 50 -0.97 -12.62 3.61
C GLN A 50 -0.50 -13.82 2.79
N VAL A 51 -1.46 -14.69 2.48
CA VAL A 51 -1.40 -15.74 1.46
C VAL A 51 -2.64 -15.52 0.58
N THR A 52 -2.46 -15.25 -0.72
CA THR A 52 -3.53 -14.78 -1.61
C THR A 52 -3.61 -15.58 -2.91
N GLY A 53 -4.81 -15.62 -3.50
CA GLY A 53 -5.11 -16.30 -4.76
C GLY A 53 -5.10 -17.83 -4.68
N PRO A 54 -5.58 -18.51 -5.73
CA PRO A 54 -5.71 -19.97 -5.76
C PRO A 54 -4.38 -20.72 -5.58
N ASN A 55 -3.27 -20.07 -5.95
CA ASN A 55 -1.93 -20.66 -5.90
C ASN A 55 -1.18 -20.37 -4.59
N GLY A 56 -1.85 -19.76 -3.59
CA GLY A 56 -1.23 -19.48 -2.29
C GLY A 56 -0.05 -18.51 -2.37
N MET A 57 -0.17 -17.46 -3.19
CA MET A 57 0.88 -16.46 -3.36
C MET A 57 1.14 -15.73 -2.04
N LYS A 58 2.39 -15.74 -1.59
CA LYS A 58 2.81 -14.96 -0.41
C LYS A 58 2.88 -13.48 -0.73
N PHE A 59 2.22 -12.66 0.08
CA PHE A 59 2.16 -11.20 -0.08
C PHE A 59 2.53 -10.47 1.24
N GLY A 60 2.80 -9.18 1.14
CA GLY A 60 3.17 -8.35 2.29
C GLY A 60 4.47 -8.83 2.95
N MET A 61 4.42 -9.06 4.26
CA MET A 61 5.53 -9.59 5.06
C MET A 61 5.92 -11.02 4.72
N ASN A 62 5.05 -11.79 4.05
CA ASN A 62 5.38 -13.16 3.63
C ASN A 62 6.13 -13.20 2.28
N ARG A 63 6.16 -12.09 1.54
CA ARG A 63 6.79 -12.05 0.21
C ARG A 63 8.31 -12.28 0.37
N PRO A 64 8.91 -13.26 -0.32
CA PRO A 64 10.35 -13.50 -0.23
C PRO A 64 11.15 -12.40 -0.92
N GLY A 65 12.36 -12.14 -0.42
CA GLY A 65 13.33 -11.23 -1.03
C GLY A 65 13.06 -9.74 -0.78
N ILE A 66 12.20 -9.38 0.17
CA ILE A 66 11.93 -8.00 0.58
C ILE A 66 11.91 -7.87 2.10
N ASP A 67 12.06 -6.64 2.59
CA ASP A 67 12.24 -6.36 4.01
C ASP A 67 10.98 -5.86 4.72
N ASN A 68 9.78 -6.13 4.18
CA ASN A 68 8.52 -5.63 4.75
C ASN A 68 8.34 -6.01 6.23
N ARG A 69 8.81 -7.20 6.65
CA ARG A 69 8.80 -7.62 8.06
C ARG A 69 9.67 -6.72 8.94
N GLN A 70 10.89 -6.42 8.50
CA GLN A 70 11.80 -5.55 9.25
C GLN A 70 11.33 -4.10 9.23
N LEU A 71 10.81 -3.62 8.10
CA LEU A 71 10.18 -2.31 7.96
C LEU A 71 9.06 -2.14 8.99
N ALA A 72 8.15 -3.11 9.10
CA ALA A 72 7.07 -3.09 10.08
C ALA A 72 7.59 -3.00 11.53
N LEU A 73 8.60 -3.79 11.88
CA LEU A 73 9.22 -3.72 13.21
C LEU A 73 9.86 -2.35 13.48
N ASN A 74 10.61 -1.82 12.52
CA ASN A 74 11.24 -0.50 12.65
C ASN A 74 10.21 0.61 12.81
N ILE A 75 9.09 0.55 12.06
CA ILE A 75 7.97 1.49 12.21
C ILE A 75 7.43 1.43 13.64
N MET A 76 7.16 0.22 14.17
CA MET A 76 6.61 0.08 15.52
C MET A 76 7.59 0.56 16.58
N HIS A 77 8.88 0.26 16.43
CA HIS A 77 9.91 0.73 17.34
C HIS A 77 10.11 2.25 17.28
N TRP A 78 9.98 2.86 16.11
CA TRP A 78 9.98 4.31 15.98
C TRP A 78 8.72 4.93 16.59
N LEU A 79 7.54 4.39 16.30
CA LEU A 79 6.28 4.88 16.88
C LEU A 79 6.26 4.77 18.42
N SER A 80 6.85 3.72 18.99
CA SER A 80 6.95 3.53 20.44
C SER A 80 8.06 4.35 21.11
N GLY A 81 8.94 4.99 20.33
CA GLY A 81 10.11 5.70 20.85
C GLY A 81 11.29 4.80 21.24
N LEU A 82 11.21 3.49 20.96
CA LEU A 82 12.35 2.58 21.16
C LEU A 82 13.51 2.92 20.23
N LEU A 83 13.21 3.27 18.98
CA LEU A 83 14.16 3.87 18.04
C LEU A 83 13.90 5.37 17.95
N LYS A 84 14.97 6.18 17.97
CA LYS A 84 14.86 7.64 17.94
C LYS A 84 14.81 8.17 16.53
#